data_AF-A0A0P9VLY0-F1
#
_entry.id   AF-A0A0P9VLY0-F1
#
_cell.length_a   1.000
_cell.length_b   1.000
_cell.length_c   1.000
_cell.angle_alpha   90.00
_cell.angle_beta   90.00
_cell.angle_gamma   90.00
#
_symmetry.space_group_name_H-M   'P 1'
#
loop_
_entity.id
_entity.type
_entity.pdbx_description
1 polymer ?
#
loop_
_entity_poly.entity_id
_entity_poly.type
_entity_poly.pdbx_seq_one_letter_code
_entity_poly.pdbx_strand_id
1 'polypeptide(L)'
;MKKMIVVCCSWVIAVLSGCSEDAKTPQWYVDHPDVLEKVYAACKESGDATLNCQSAIQAHFQIQQLNAPIPGFDGMTRPDERAKIAPFKSYDITVLGGKRGVSKLEFPASLQGKSLNDLKNVRQILSESELTLAEESCDKIKEPGVQIPNDTGRNNKYRLKYACQFLELTPRENNFKP
;
A
#
# COMPACT_ATOMS: atom_id res chain seq x y z
N MET A 1 56.33 38.16 7.81
CA MET A 1 55.14 37.59 7.13
C MET A 1 55.31 36.08 6.89
N LYS A 2 55.57 35.29 7.94
CA LYS A 2 55.83 33.83 7.83
C LYS A 2 54.87 32.99 8.70
N LYS A 3 54.22 33.64 9.68
CA LYS A 3 53.24 33.03 10.60
C LYS A 3 51.80 33.04 10.06
N MET A 4 51.54 33.77 8.96
CA MET A 4 50.21 33.87 8.33
C MET A 4 49.89 32.74 7.34
N ILE A 5 50.89 31.96 6.91
CA ILE A 5 50.68 30.86 5.96
C ILE A 5 50.16 29.60 6.69
N VAL A 6 50.56 29.41 7.95
CA VAL A 6 50.17 28.23 8.74
C VAL A 6 48.68 28.26 9.13
N VAL A 7 48.12 29.46 9.39
CA VAL A 7 46.71 29.63 9.77
C VAL A 7 45.76 29.33 8.59
N CYS A 8 46.19 29.62 7.36
CA CYS A 8 45.38 29.37 6.16
C CYS A 8 45.32 27.88 5.79
N CYS A 9 46.41 27.14 5.98
CA CYS A 9 46.44 25.69 5.71
C CYS A 9 45.63 24.87 6.72
N SER A 10 45.52 25.32 7.98
CA SER A 10 44.72 24.64 9.00
C SER A 10 43.21 24.75 8.79
N TRP A 11 42.73 25.78 8.07
CA TRP A 11 41.31 25.91 7.74
C TRP A 11 40.88 25.00 6.58
N VAL A 12 41.79 24.66 5.67
CA VAL A 12 41.49 23.77 4.53
C VAL A 12 41.22 22.33 4.98
N ILE A 13 41.86 21.87 6.06
CA ILE A 13 41.68 20.50 6.58
C ILE A 13 40.29 20.34 7.23
N ALA A 14 39.74 21.39 7.86
CA ALA A 14 38.40 21.36 8.45
C ALA A 14 37.27 21.38 7.39
N VAL A 15 37.54 21.87 6.19
CA VAL A 15 36.59 21.82 5.06
C VAL A 15 36.62 20.45 4.36
N LEU A 16 37.73 19.70 4.47
CA LEU A 16 37.87 18.35 3.91
C LEU A 16 37.29 17.23 4.80
N SER A 17 37.03 17.49 6.09
CA SER A 17 36.22 16.58 6.94
C SER A 17 34.72 16.58 6.60
N GLY A 18 34.29 17.38 5.62
CA GLY A 18 32.94 17.32 5.04
C GLY A 18 32.75 16.27 3.94
N CYS A 19 33.79 15.50 3.58
CA CYS A 19 33.68 14.43 2.59
C CYS A 19 33.22 13.11 3.22
N SER A 20 31.89 12.95 3.18
CA SER A 20 31.13 11.72 2.97
C SER A 20 31.31 10.58 3.97
N GLU A 21 30.45 10.57 4.99
CA GLU A 21 29.80 9.31 5.36
C GLU A 21 29.25 8.68 4.07
N ASP A 22 29.57 7.41 3.84
CA ASP A 22 29.05 6.68 2.68
C ASP A 22 27.55 6.89 2.57
N ALA A 23 27.13 7.47 1.44
CA ALA A 23 25.73 7.81 1.21
C ALA A 23 24.87 6.56 1.37
N LYS A 24 24.00 6.56 2.38
CA LYS A 24 23.08 5.45 2.63
C LYS A 24 22.01 5.46 1.56
N THR A 25 21.65 4.27 1.09
CA THR A 25 20.59 4.13 0.09
C THR A 25 19.22 4.36 0.74
N PRO A 26 18.19 4.72 -0.05
CA PRO A 26 16.83 4.79 0.46
C PRO A 26 16.39 3.49 1.15
N GLN A 27 16.76 2.32 0.60
CA GLN A 27 16.42 1.03 1.17
C GLN A 27 17.03 0.83 2.57
N TRP A 28 18.28 1.24 2.76
CA TRP A 28 18.93 1.17 4.07
C TRP A 28 18.15 1.97 5.12
N TYR A 29 17.65 3.16 4.77
CA TYR A 29 16.81 3.95 5.65
C TYR A 29 15.43 3.33 5.93
N VAL A 30 14.85 2.60 4.96
CA VAL A 30 13.61 1.85 5.17
C VAL A 30 13.83 0.75 6.22
N ASP A 31 14.98 0.09 6.18
CA ASP A 31 15.34 -0.98 7.10
C ASP A 31 15.79 -0.44 8.49
N HIS A 32 16.05 0.87 8.60
CA HIS A 32 16.50 1.56 9.82
C HIS A 32 15.62 2.78 10.17
N PRO A 33 14.35 2.56 10.57
CA PRO A 33 13.38 3.63 10.79
C PRO A 33 13.76 4.58 11.94
N ASP A 34 14.45 4.09 12.97
CA ASP A 34 14.92 4.88 14.12
C ASP A 34 16.02 5.89 13.74
N VAL A 35 16.82 5.55 12.73
CA VAL A 35 17.84 6.44 12.15
C VAL A 35 17.20 7.40 11.16
N LEU A 36 16.30 6.89 10.30
CA LEU A 36 15.57 7.68 9.33
C LEU A 36 14.83 8.86 9.96
N GLU A 37 14.13 8.65 11.08
CA GLU A 37 13.37 9.73 11.74
C GLU A 37 14.25 10.93 12.10
N LYS A 38 15.43 10.66 12.66
CA LYS A 38 16.41 11.69 13.07
C LYS A 38 17.00 12.41 11.87
N VAL A 39 17.43 11.66 10.85
CA VAL A 39 18.05 12.22 9.65
C VAL A 39 17.03 13.02 8.85
N TYR A 40 15.81 12.51 8.67
CA TYR A 40 14.74 13.22 7.98
C TYR A 40 14.38 14.54 8.69
N ALA A 41 14.26 14.53 10.02
CA ALA A 41 13.98 15.74 10.80
C ALA A 41 15.08 16.79 10.62
N ALA A 42 16.35 16.38 10.73
CA ALA A 42 17.50 17.25 10.50
C ALA A 42 17.51 17.84 9.09
N CYS A 43 17.27 17.01 8.06
CA CYS A 43 17.22 17.45 6.66
C CYS A 43 16.08 18.43 6.38
N LYS A 44 14.94 18.28 7.05
CA LYS A 44 13.80 19.19 6.93
C LYS A 44 14.08 20.54 7.59
N GLU A 45 14.79 20.53 8.72
CA GLU A 45 15.15 21.74 9.46
C GLU A 45 16.26 22.52 8.75
N SER A 46 17.30 21.83 8.26
CA SER A 46 18.43 22.49 7.58
C SER A 46 18.13 22.91 6.14
N GLY A 47 17.22 22.19 5.47
CA GLY A 47 16.97 22.37 4.04
C GLY A 47 18.09 21.82 3.14
N ASP A 48 18.98 20.99 3.69
CA ASP A 48 20.12 20.44 2.95
C ASP A 48 19.70 19.43 1.89
N ALA A 49 20.39 19.46 0.75
CA ALA A 49 20.16 18.56 -0.38
C ALA A 49 21.26 17.49 -0.54
N THR A 50 21.93 17.10 0.56
CA THR A 50 22.95 16.05 0.54
C THR A 50 22.38 14.71 0.05
N LEU A 51 23.23 13.80 -0.43
CA LEU A 51 22.79 12.47 -0.87
C LEU A 51 22.07 11.68 0.24
N ASN A 52 22.50 11.85 1.49
CA ASN A 52 21.83 11.27 2.65
C ASN A 52 20.45 11.91 2.87
N CYS A 53 20.32 13.23 2.75
CA CYS A 53 19.01 13.89 2.83
C CYS A 53 18.07 13.47 1.70
N GLN A 54 18.56 13.39 0.46
CA GLN A 54 17.76 12.90 -0.66
C GLN A 54 17.28 11.46 -0.41
N SER A 55 18.18 10.59 0.05
CA SER A 55 17.85 9.18 0.31
C SER A 55 16.91 9.01 1.50
N ALA A 56 17.10 9.78 2.59
CA ALA A 56 16.22 9.77 3.75
C ALA A 56 14.83 10.33 3.42
N ILE A 57 14.74 11.44 2.66
CA ILE A 57 13.46 12.00 2.20
C ILE A 57 12.74 10.97 1.31
N GLN A 58 13.44 10.34 0.38
CA GLN A 58 12.87 9.30 -0.47
C GLN A 58 12.36 8.10 0.35
N ALA A 59 13.14 7.60 1.30
CA ALA A 59 12.75 6.50 2.17
C ALA A 59 11.52 6.87 3.02
N HIS A 60 11.49 8.10 3.56
CA HIS A 60 10.35 8.60 4.32
C HIS A 60 9.07 8.61 3.46
N PHE A 61 9.16 9.11 2.22
CA PHE A 61 8.03 9.06 1.29
C PHE A 61 7.62 7.64 0.93
N GLN A 62 8.57 6.72 0.71
CA GLN A 62 8.26 5.31 0.44
C GLN A 62 7.48 4.67 1.58
N ILE A 63 7.91 4.86 2.82
CA ILE A 63 7.18 4.37 4.01
C ILE A 63 5.79 5.01 4.10
N GLN A 64 5.68 6.32 3.86
CA GLN A 64 4.38 7.00 3.83
C GLN A 64 3.45 6.43 2.75
N GLN A 65 3.95 6.11 1.56
CA GLN A 65 3.16 5.52 0.48
C GLN A 65 2.74 4.08 0.79
N LEU A 66 3.65 3.26 1.36
CA LEU A 66 3.35 1.89 1.77
C LEU A 66 2.26 1.84 2.86
N ASN A 67 2.30 2.82 3.78
CA ASN A 67 1.35 2.99 4.85
C ASN A 67 0.18 3.92 4.49
N ALA A 68 0.15 4.44 3.26
CA ALA A 68 -0.89 5.37 2.87
C ALA A 68 -2.24 4.65 2.94
N PRO A 69 -3.27 5.31 3.52
CA PRO A 69 -4.60 4.76 3.50
C PRO A 69 -5.06 4.64 2.04
N ILE A 70 -5.51 3.45 1.66
CA ILE A 70 -6.05 3.17 0.33
C ILE A 70 -7.11 4.23 0.01
N PRO A 71 -6.99 5.02 -1.07
CA PRO A 71 -7.98 6.01 -1.46
C PRO A 71 -9.38 5.39 -1.51
N GLY A 72 -10.38 6.06 -0.94
CA GLY A 72 -11.76 5.64 -1.08
C GLY A 72 -12.30 6.04 -2.46
N PHE A 73 -13.08 5.17 -3.10
CA PHE A 73 -13.64 5.36 -4.46
C PHE A 73 -14.60 6.54 -4.63
N ASP A 74 -14.85 7.32 -3.57
CA ASP A 74 -15.75 8.48 -3.58
C ASP A 74 -15.13 9.77 -3.07
N GLY A 75 -13.86 9.76 -2.62
CA GLY A 75 -13.23 10.92 -1.99
C GLY A 75 -13.85 11.37 -0.65
N MET A 76 -14.86 10.67 -0.12
CA MET A 76 -15.62 11.08 1.07
C MET A 76 -15.47 10.12 2.26
N THR A 77 -15.10 8.86 2.01
CA THR A 77 -15.01 7.86 3.09
C THR A 77 -13.77 8.12 3.95
N ARG A 78 -13.90 8.23 5.28
CA ARG A 78 -12.72 8.49 6.14
C ARG A 78 -11.80 7.26 6.25
N PRO A 79 -10.47 7.41 6.38
CA PRO A 79 -9.53 6.29 6.50
C PRO A 79 -9.87 5.28 7.61
N ASP A 80 -10.40 5.74 8.74
CA ASP A 80 -10.81 4.94 9.89
C ASP A 80 -12.09 4.12 9.66
N GLU A 81 -12.93 4.55 8.72
CA GLU A 81 -14.09 3.77 8.25
C GLU A 81 -13.68 2.76 7.17
N ARG A 82 -12.68 3.09 6.34
CA ARG A 82 -12.11 2.20 5.31
C ARG A 82 -11.42 0.97 5.91
N ALA A 83 -10.69 1.16 7.01
CA ALA A 83 -10.06 0.07 7.75
C ALA A 83 -11.07 -0.91 8.39
N LYS A 84 -12.37 -0.59 8.39
CA LYS A 84 -13.44 -1.47 8.87
C LYS A 84 -14.21 -2.15 7.73
N ILE A 85 -13.91 -1.84 6.47
CA ILE A 85 -14.57 -2.46 5.33
C ILE A 85 -14.01 -3.87 5.17
N ALA A 86 -14.81 -4.85 5.58
CA ALA A 86 -14.59 -6.26 5.29
C ALA A 86 -15.35 -6.64 4.01
N PRO A 87 -14.69 -6.65 2.84
CA PRO A 87 -15.36 -6.89 1.57
C PRO A 87 -15.75 -8.36 1.40
N PHE A 88 -15.02 -9.30 2.00
CA PHE A 88 -15.32 -10.71 1.88
C PHE A 88 -16.32 -11.14 2.96
N LYS A 89 -17.54 -11.42 2.50
CA LYS A 89 -18.66 -11.99 3.25
C LYS A 89 -19.34 -13.01 2.35
N SER A 90 -20.26 -13.80 2.88
CA SER A 90 -21.13 -14.58 2.01
C SER A 90 -22.13 -13.65 1.33
N TYR A 91 -22.27 -13.78 0.01
CA TYR A 91 -23.26 -13.03 -0.75
C TYR A 91 -24.16 -14.00 -1.50
N ASP A 92 -25.47 -13.83 -1.36
CA ASP A 92 -26.42 -14.40 -2.31
C ASP A 92 -26.36 -13.56 -3.58
N ILE A 93 -26.25 -14.20 -4.74
CA ILE A 93 -26.18 -13.54 -6.04
C ILE A 93 -27.28 -14.04 -6.97
N THR A 94 -27.72 -13.14 -7.84
CA THR A 94 -28.67 -13.46 -8.90
C THR A 94 -27.99 -13.24 -10.25
N VAL A 95 -28.08 -14.23 -11.14
CA VAL A 95 -27.57 -14.12 -12.53
C VAL A 95 -28.74 -13.83 -13.47
N LEU A 96 -28.81 -12.62 -14.02
CA LEU A 96 -29.80 -12.29 -15.04
C LEU A 96 -29.43 -12.94 -16.39
N GLY A 97 -30.32 -13.79 -16.92
CA GLY A 97 -30.20 -14.38 -18.26
C GLY A 97 -29.78 -15.86 -18.30
N GLY A 98 -29.50 -16.50 -17.17
CA GLY A 98 -29.27 -17.95 -17.04
C GLY A 98 -30.45 -18.68 -16.36
N LYS A 99 -30.30 -19.99 -16.05
CA LYS A 99 -31.27 -20.73 -15.21
C LYS A 99 -31.45 -19.93 -13.91
N ARG A 100 -32.65 -19.37 -13.68
CA ARG A 100 -33.02 -18.59 -12.50
C ARG A 100 -32.70 -19.41 -11.24
N GLY A 101 -31.57 -19.12 -10.61
CA GLY A 101 -31.12 -19.75 -9.39
C GLY A 101 -30.36 -18.73 -8.57
N VAL A 102 -30.64 -18.67 -7.28
CA VAL A 102 -29.81 -17.93 -6.33
C VAL A 102 -28.53 -18.73 -6.18
N SER A 103 -27.42 -18.17 -6.63
CA SER A 103 -26.08 -18.73 -6.41
C SER A 103 -25.44 -18.02 -5.23
N LYS A 104 -24.41 -18.60 -4.63
CA LYS A 104 -23.72 -18.00 -3.48
C LYS A 104 -22.26 -17.73 -3.83
N LEU A 105 -21.77 -16.56 -3.42
CA LEU A 105 -20.34 -16.29 -3.36
C LEU A 105 -19.84 -16.72 -1.98
N GLU A 106 -18.88 -17.64 -1.98
CA GLU A 106 -18.27 -18.16 -0.78
C GLU A 106 -16.78 -17.83 -0.76
N PHE A 107 -16.33 -17.24 0.34
CA PHE A 107 -14.93 -16.90 0.54
C PHE A 107 -14.37 -17.72 1.70
N PRO A 108 -13.09 -18.09 1.67
CA PRO A 108 -12.45 -18.79 2.77
C PRO A 108 -12.54 -17.98 4.06
N ALA A 109 -12.60 -18.66 5.21
CA ALA A 109 -12.69 -18.03 6.53
C ALA A 109 -11.51 -17.07 6.78
N SER A 110 -10.35 -17.36 6.20
CA SER A 110 -9.15 -16.52 6.22
C SER A 110 -9.34 -15.14 5.59
N LEU A 111 -10.35 -14.94 4.74
CA LEU A 111 -10.69 -13.64 4.16
C LEU A 111 -11.88 -12.96 4.85
N GLN A 112 -12.79 -13.74 5.43
CA GLN A 112 -14.05 -13.22 5.96
C GLN A 112 -13.83 -12.27 7.14
N GLY A 113 -14.55 -11.13 7.13
CA GLY A 113 -14.52 -10.17 8.24
C GLY A 113 -13.22 -9.36 8.40
N LYS A 114 -12.20 -9.62 7.57
CA LYS A 114 -10.93 -8.88 7.59
C LYS A 114 -10.98 -7.65 6.69
N SER A 115 -10.29 -6.59 7.09
CA SER A 115 -10.16 -5.39 6.27
C SER A 115 -9.17 -5.60 5.12
N LEU A 116 -9.26 -4.76 4.07
CA LEU A 116 -8.29 -4.82 2.97
C LEU A 116 -6.84 -4.59 3.40
N ASN A 117 -6.61 -3.79 4.44
CA ASN A 117 -5.27 -3.57 4.98
C ASN A 117 -4.73 -4.82 5.66
N ASP A 118 -5.57 -5.53 6.42
CA ASP A 118 -5.20 -6.81 7.06
C ASP A 118 -4.89 -7.90 6.02
N LEU A 119 -5.39 -7.72 4.80
CA LEU A 119 -5.30 -8.68 3.72
C LEU A 119 -4.17 -8.39 2.72
N LYS A 120 -3.38 -7.31 2.87
CA LYS A 120 -2.32 -6.91 1.90
C LYS A 120 -1.38 -8.03 1.46
N ASN A 121 -1.10 -9.00 2.34
CA ASN A 121 -0.23 -10.15 2.05
C ASN A 121 -0.97 -11.50 2.10
N VAL A 122 -2.30 -11.50 2.01
CA VAL A 122 -3.11 -12.70 2.31
C VAL A 122 -2.80 -13.86 1.37
N ARG A 123 -2.42 -13.59 0.12
CA ARG A 123 -2.07 -14.63 -0.85
C ARG A 123 -0.93 -15.54 -0.40
N GLN A 124 -0.01 -15.04 0.42
CA GLN A 124 1.12 -15.80 0.95
C GLN A 124 0.73 -16.73 2.12
N ILE A 125 -0.45 -16.52 2.72
CA ILE A 125 -0.93 -17.25 3.90
C ILE A 125 -2.14 -18.14 3.60
N LEU A 126 -2.81 -17.95 2.46
CA LEU A 126 -3.90 -18.84 2.04
C LEU A 126 -3.33 -20.19 1.62
N SER A 127 -3.99 -21.26 2.04
CA SER A 127 -3.76 -22.57 1.43
C SER A 127 -4.19 -22.58 -0.04
N GLU A 128 -3.67 -23.53 -0.82
CA GLU A 128 -3.98 -23.64 -2.25
C GLU A 128 -5.50 -23.77 -2.49
N SER A 129 -6.20 -24.56 -1.67
CA SER A 129 -7.65 -24.72 -1.75
C SER A 129 -8.43 -23.45 -1.41
N GLU A 130 -7.98 -22.68 -0.42
CA GLU A 130 -8.60 -21.40 -0.07
C GLU A 130 -8.36 -20.35 -1.16
N LEU A 131 -7.17 -20.35 -1.76
CA LEU A 131 -6.85 -19.48 -2.88
C LEU A 131 -7.75 -19.78 -4.07
N THR A 132 -7.87 -21.05 -4.48
CA THR A 132 -8.77 -21.45 -5.57
C THR A 132 -10.22 -21.06 -5.29
N LEU A 133 -10.72 -21.30 -4.08
CA LEU A 133 -12.08 -20.90 -3.70
C LEU A 133 -12.29 -19.38 -3.81
N ALA A 134 -11.31 -18.59 -3.37
CA ALA A 134 -11.37 -17.14 -3.44
C ALA A 134 -11.33 -16.63 -4.89
N GLU A 135 -10.47 -17.20 -5.74
CA GLU A 135 -10.37 -16.88 -7.17
C GLU A 135 -11.66 -17.22 -7.92
N GLU A 136 -12.22 -18.42 -7.72
CA GLU A 136 -13.48 -18.84 -8.34
C GLU A 136 -14.65 -17.91 -7.96
N SER A 137 -14.77 -17.57 -6.68
CA SER A 137 -15.78 -16.63 -6.22
C SER A 137 -15.55 -15.23 -6.78
N CYS A 138 -14.30 -14.80 -6.93
CA CYS A 138 -13.97 -13.53 -7.54
C CYS A 138 -14.29 -13.47 -9.04
N ASP A 139 -14.10 -14.58 -9.77
CA ASP A 139 -14.44 -14.67 -11.19
C ASP A 139 -15.94 -14.64 -11.44
N LYS A 140 -16.74 -15.30 -10.59
CA LYS A 140 -18.20 -15.23 -10.65
C LYS A 140 -18.73 -13.80 -10.60
N ILE A 141 -18.09 -12.88 -9.88
CA ILE A 141 -18.52 -11.47 -9.81
C ILE A 141 -18.43 -10.78 -11.18
N LYS A 142 -17.47 -11.19 -12.01
CA LYS A 142 -17.24 -10.60 -13.34
C LYS A 142 -18.28 -11.05 -14.36
N GLU A 143 -19.02 -12.12 -14.09
CA GLU A 143 -20.01 -12.62 -15.03
C GLU A 143 -21.07 -11.55 -15.35
N PRO A 144 -21.44 -11.40 -16.62
CA PRO A 144 -22.47 -10.46 -17.03
C PRO A 144 -23.81 -10.84 -16.38
N GLY A 145 -24.55 -9.83 -15.92
CA GLY A 145 -25.86 -10.06 -15.30
C GLY A 145 -25.82 -10.48 -13.82
N VAL A 146 -24.65 -10.68 -13.22
CA VAL A 146 -24.53 -10.92 -11.76
C VAL A 146 -24.93 -9.68 -10.96
N GLN A 147 -25.91 -9.86 -10.09
CA GLN A 147 -26.37 -8.87 -9.11
C GLN A 147 -26.08 -9.36 -7.70
N ILE A 148 -25.50 -8.47 -6.89
CA ILE A 148 -25.25 -8.67 -5.47
C ILE A 148 -26.22 -7.73 -4.71
N PRO A 149 -27.02 -8.23 -3.76
CA PRO A 149 -27.91 -7.40 -2.94
C PRO A 149 -27.16 -6.24 -2.29
N ASN A 150 -27.79 -5.07 -2.30
CA ASN A 150 -27.22 -3.83 -1.77
C ASN A 150 -27.69 -3.67 -0.32
N ASP A 151 -26.78 -3.52 0.64
CA ASP A 151 -27.18 -3.50 2.06
C ASP A 151 -27.42 -2.10 2.63
N THR A 152 -26.68 -1.04 2.28
CA THR A 152 -27.02 0.37 2.64
C THR A 152 -25.96 1.39 2.17
N GLY A 153 -25.77 1.57 0.86
CA GLY A 153 -25.29 2.87 0.35
C GLY A 153 -24.07 2.93 -0.55
N ARG A 154 -23.53 1.81 -1.07
CA ARG A 154 -22.67 1.77 -2.28
C ARG A 154 -22.56 0.32 -2.76
N ASN A 155 -22.59 0.12 -4.08
CA ASN A 155 -22.80 -1.19 -4.71
C ASN A 155 -21.70 -2.22 -4.35
N ASN A 156 -22.09 -3.25 -3.59
CA ASN A 156 -21.26 -4.36 -3.11
C ASN A 156 -20.44 -5.03 -4.22
N LYS A 157 -20.96 -5.08 -5.45
CA LYS A 157 -20.26 -5.60 -6.62
C LYS A 157 -18.94 -4.87 -6.89
N TYR A 158 -18.92 -3.54 -6.80
CA TYR A 158 -17.71 -2.76 -7.04
C TYR A 158 -16.68 -2.96 -5.93
N ARG A 159 -17.11 -2.96 -4.68
CA ARG A 159 -16.22 -3.19 -3.53
C ARG A 159 -15.56 -4.56 -3.61
N LEU A 160 -16.34 -5.58 -3.93
CA LEU A 160 -15.85 -6.95 -4.04
C LEU A 160 -14.92 -7.11 -5.25
N LYS A 161 -15.28 -6.54 -6.42
CA LYS A 161 -14.40 -6.52 -7.60
C LYS A 161 -13.05 -5.86 -7.29
N TYR A 162 -13.06 -4.70 -6.62
CA TYR A 162 -11.83 -4.04 -6.20
C TYR A 162 -11.00 -4.92 -5.26
N ALA A 163 -11.63 -5.50 -4.23
CA ALA A 163 -10.94 -6.36 -3.27
C ALA A 163 -10.25 -7.55 -3.97
N CYS A 164 -10.96 -8.21 -4.89
CA CYS A 164 -10.41 -9.30 -5.70
C CYS A 164 -9.20 -8.87 -6.55
N GLN A 165 -9.19 -7.66 -7.10
CA GLN A 165 -8.08 -7.14 -7.90
C GLN A 165 -6.92 -6.62 -7.04
N PHE A 166 -7.22 -6.06 -5.87
CA PHE A 166 -6.23 -5.57 -4.91
C PHE A 166 -5.39 -6.72 -4.34
N LEU A 167 -6.05 -7.85 -4.04
CA LEU A 167 -5.42 -9.06 -3.52
C LEU A 167 -4.87 -9.98 -4.61
N GLU A 168 -4.92 -9.55 -5.88
CA GLU A 168 -4.45 -10.33 -7.03
C GLU A 168 -5.14 -11.70 -7.18
N LEU A 169 -6.34 -11.87 -6.63
CA LEU A 169 -7.20 -13.04 -6.83
C LEU A 169 -7.81 -13.06 -8.24
N THR A 170 -7.70 -11.94 -8.94
CA THR A 170 -8.12 -11.81 -10.33
C THR A 170 -7.13 -10.91 -11.07
N PRO A 171 -6.93 -11.13 -12.39
CA PRO A 171 -6.12 -10.21 -13.19
C PRO A 171 -6.63 -8.77 -13.08
N ARG A 172 -5.71 -7.82 -12.90
CA ARG A 172 -6.05 -6.39 -13.01
C ARG A 172 -6.51 -6.11 -14.44
N GLU A 173 -7.67 -5.51 -14.58
CA GLU A 173 -8.10 -4.98 -15.88
C GLU A 173 -7.22 -3.78 -16.24
N ASN A 174 -6.79 -3.68 -17.50
CA ASN A 174 -5.87 -2.63 -17.98
C ASN A 174 -6.34 -1.18 -17.74
N ASN A 175 -7.62 -0.99 -17.37
CA ASN A 175 -8.23 0.32 -17.14
C ASN A 175 -8.64 0.58 -15.68
N PHE A 176 -8.20 -0.26 -14.74
CA PHE A 176 -8.54 -0.10 -13.33
C PHE A 176 -7.73 1.04 -12.71
N LYS A 177 -8.37 2.20 -12.52
CA LYS A 177 -7.82 3.30 -11.72
C LYS A 177 -8.36 3.21 -10.29
N PRO A 178 -7.48 3.31 -9.26
CA PRO A 178 -7.90 3.35 -7.86
C PRO A 178 -8.80 4.56 -7.57
#